data_AF-A0A7C2LKS5-F1
#
_entry.id   AF-A0A7C2LKS5-F1
#
_cell.length_a   1.000
_cell.length_b   1.000
_cell.length_c   1.000
_cell.angle_alpha   90.00
_cell.angle_beta   90.00
_cell.angle_gamma   90.00
#
_symmetry.space_group_name_H-M   'P 1'
#
loop_
_entity.id
_entity.type
_entity.pdbx_description
1 polymer ?
#
loop_
_entity_poly.entity_id
_entity_poly.type
_entity_poly.pdbx_seq_one_letter_code
_entity_poly.pdbx_strand_id
1 'polypeptide(L)'
;MPIAGPPLFNVDASVLAFLARVLELAEDPRVPLLERVRFLSIFGSNLDEFSITRLAALHDQVARGSNRPGPDGLSPAALLDWLAPAMRQLLTRASELWQAALVAELRGAGIHLVPPRAWQPADREALHAWATAELHPRLVPLGVGRDLASTTHIRSLRPTFLVEVEDGCGERRT
;
A
#
# COMPACT_ATOMS: atom_id res chain seq x y z
N MET A 1 15.29 -15.88 3.25
CA MET A 1 16.71 -15.48 3.17
C MET A 1 16.85 -14.14 3.89
N PRO A 2 17.82 -13.95 4.80
CA PRO A 2 17.99 -12.65 5.46
C PRO A 2 18.27 -11.59 4.38
N ILE A 3 17.65 -10.42 4.51
CA ILE A 3 17.94 -9.28 3.65
C ILE A 3 19.41 -8.91 3.92
N ALA A 4 20.32 -9.26 3.01
CA ALA A 4 21.72 -8.88 3.14
C ALA A 4 21.81 -7.35 3.07
N GLY A 5 22.30 -6.73 4.14
CA GLY A 5 22.24 -5.28 4.29
C GLY A 5 23.16 -4.72 5.35
N PRO A 6 23.09 -3.39 5.58
CA PRO A 6 23.94 -2.74 6.55
C PRO A 6 23.77 -3.35 7.94
N PRO A 7 24.74 -3.13 8.84
CA PRO A 7 24.66 -3.63 10.20
C PRO A 7 23.31 -3.25 10.82
N LEU A 8 22.70 -4.15 11.60
CA LEU A 8 21.43 -3.90 12.29
C LEU A 8 21.47 -2.67 13.23
N PHE A 9 22.64 -2.09 13.48
CA PHE A 9 22.79 -0.83 14.20
C PHE A 9 22.26 0.41 13.44
N ASN A 10 22.02 0.34 12.11
CA ASN A 10 21.29 1.40 11.41
C ASN A 10 19.79 1.32 11.74
N VAL A 11 19.20 2.43 12.17
CA VAL A 11 17.81 2.49 12.65
C VAL A 11 16.81 2.13 11.55
N ASP A 12 17.00 2.64 10.33
CA ASP A 12 16.06 2.40 9.22
C ASP A 12 16.10 0.94 8.75
N ALA A 13 17.29 0.35 8.68
CA ALA A 13 17.48 -1.07 8.41
C ALA A 13 16.88 -1.95 9.52
N SER A 14 17.01 -1.52 10.79
CA SER A 14 16.36 -2.17 11.93
C SER A 14 14.83 -2.14 11.82
N VAL A 15 14.24 -1.01 11.42
CA VAL A 15 12.79 -0.91 11.19
C VAL A 15 12.36 -1.85 10.06
N LEU A 16 13.11 -1.91 8.97
CA LEU A 16 12.79 -2.82 7.87
C LEU A 16 12.93 -4.30 8.27
N ALA A 17 13.92 -4.63 9.09
CA ALA A 17 14.07 -5.96 9.67
C ALA A 17 12.90 -6.31 10.61
N PHE A 18 12.41 -5.35 11.39
CA PHE A 18 11.21 -5.51 12.21
C PHE A 18 9.97 -5.76 11.35
N LEU A 19 9.75 -4.97 10.29
CA LEU A 19 8.67 -5.19 9.33
C LEU A 19 8.71 -6.59 8.72
N ALA A 20 9.91 -7.07 8.38
CA ALA A 20 10.10 -8.44 7.89
C ALA A 20 9.63 -9.49 8.91
N ARG A 21 9.85 -9.27 10.22
CA ARG A 21 9.37 -10.17 11.28
C ARG A 21 7.86 -10.13 11.44
N VAL A 22 7.24 -8.96 11.32
CA VAL A 22 5.77 -8.84 11.31
C VAL A 22 5.19 -9.62 10.13
N LEU A 23 5.81 -9.53 8.96
CA LEU A 23 5.38 -10.29 7.79
C LEU A 23 5.56 -11.81 7.99
N GLU A 24 6.66 -12.25 8.60
CA GLU A 24 6.87 -13.67 8.95
C GLU A 24 5.76 -14.22 9.85
N LEU A 25 5.19 -13.42 10.76
CA LEU A 25 4.03 -13.82 11.58
C LEU A 25 2.75 -14.00 10.74
N ALA A 26 2.59 -13.22 9.67
CA ALA A 26 1.49 -13.40 8.73
C ALA A 26 1.68 -14.64 7.83
N GLU A 27 2.93 -15.00 7.53
CA GLU A 27 3.32 -16.16 6.73
C GLU A 27 3.24 -17.48 7.53
N ASP A 28 3.32 -17.45 8.86
CA ASP A 28 3.37 -18.65 9.69
C ASP A 28 2.01 -19.36 9.79
N PRO A 29 1.85 -20.58 9.24
CA PRO A 29 0.58 -21.32 9.27
C PRO A 29 0.16 -21.79 10.67
N ARG A 30 1.05 -21.70 11.67
CA ARG A 30 0.73 -22.00 13.08
C ARG A 30 -0.05 -20.86 13.74
N VAL A 31 -0.01 -19.66 13.17
CA VAL A 31 -0.78 -18.50 13.63
C VAL A 31 -2.21 -18.63 13.10
N PRO A 32 -3.26 -18.39 13.92
CA PRO A 32 -4.64 -18.45 13.47
C PRO A 32 -4.89 -17.57 12.24
N LEU A 33 -5.72 -18.05 11.31
CA LEU A 33 -5.94 -17.42 10.00
C LEU A 33 -6.25 -15.91 10.07
N LEU A 34 -7.17 -15.51 10.95
CA LEU A 34 -7.54 -14.10 11.09
C LEU A 34 -6.43 -13.26 11.73
N GLU A 35 -5.61 -13.84 12.60
CA GLU A 35 -4.42 -13.16 13.15
C GLU A 35 -3.35 -12.99 12.07
N ARG A 36 -3.20 -13.94 11.14
CA ARG A 36 -2.31 -13.77 9.97
C ARG A 36 -2.76 -12.63 9.07
N VAL A 37 -4.06 -12.54 8.78
CA VAL A 37 -4.64 -11.40 8.03
C VAL A 37 -4.40 -10.08 8.78
N ARG A 38 -4.53 -10.10 10.10
CA ARG A 38 -4.25 -8.93 10.95
C ARG A 38 -2.79 -8.52 10.90
N PHE A 39 -1.84 -9.46 11.01
CA PHE A 39 -0.41 -9.16 10.88
C PHE A 39 -0.05 -8.62 9.51
N LEU A 40 -0.66 -9.13 8.44
CA LEU A 40 -0.50 -8.58 7.10
C LEU A 40 -1.00 -7.12 7.01
N SER A 41 -2.13 -6.81 7.65
CA SER A 41 -2.63 -5.43 7.75
C SER A 41 -1.68 -4.53 8.55
N ILE A 42 -1.15 -5.01 9.69
CA ILE A 42 -0.19 -4.27 10.53
C ILE A 42 1.09 -3.98 9.74
N PHE A 43 1.59 -4.99 9.01
CA PHE A 43 2.73 -4.83 8.12
C PHE A 43 2.49 -3.71 7.10
N GLY A 44 1.34 -3.70 6.42
CA GLY A 44 0.98 -2.67 5.44
C GLY A 44 0.95 -1.28 6.06
N SER A 45 0.27 -1.10 7.20
CA SER A 45 0.19 0.19 7.88
C SER A 45 1.56 0.72 8.34
N ASN A 46 2.40 -0.15 8.90
CA ASN A 46 3.73 0.25 9.34
C ASN A 46 4.65 0.59 8.15
N LEU A 47 4.49 -0.11 7.02
CA LEU A 47 5.25 0.19 5.80
C LEU A 47 4.85 1.54 5.20
N ASP A 48 3.56 1.89 5.24
CA ASP A 48 3.06 3.21 4.83
C ASP A 48 3.65 4.32 5.70
N GLU A 49 3.64 4.14 7.02
CA GLU A 49 4.23 5.10 7.96
C GLU A 49 5.74 5.27 7.73
N PHE A 50 6.47 4.16 7.57
CA PHE A 50 7.90 4.19 7.26
C PHE A 50 8.17 4.94 5.95
N SER A 51 7.36 4.72 4.93
CA SER A 51 7.52 5.38 3.62
C SER A 51 7.25 6.88 3.69
N ILE A 52 6.17 7.29 4.37
CA ILE A 52 5.78 8.70 4.46
C ILE A 52 6.72 9.52 5.34
N THR A 53 7.27 8.91 6.39
CA THR A 53 8.13 9.62 7.34
C THR A 53 9.60 9.48 6.98
N ARG A 54 10.12 8.24 6.95
CA ARG A 54 11.56 7.97 6.88
C ARG A 54 12.08 8.09 5.46
N LEU A 55 11.44 7.48 4.46
CA LEU A 55 11.89 7.61 3.08
C LEU A 55 11.80 9.06 2.59
N ALA A 56 10.70 9.77 2.92
CA ALA A 56 10.56 11.18 2.58
C ALA A 56 11.70 12.02 3.16
N ALA A 57 12.07 11.81 4.43
CA ALA A 57 13.17 12.51 5.07
C ALA A 57 14.53 12.21 4.41
N LEU A 58 14.79 10.95 4.05
CA LEU A 58 16.01 10.56 3.34
C LEU A 58 16.09 11.18 1.95
N HIS A 59 15.00 11.14 1.18
CA HIS A 59 14.92 11.79 -0.13
C HIS A 59 15.16 13.29 -0.04
N ASP A 60 14.59 13.94 0.97
CA ASP A 60 14.75 15.36 1.23
C ASP A 60 16.21 15.73 1.59
N GLN A 61 16.88 14.93 2.42
CA GLN A 61 18.31 15.12 2.72
C GLN A 61 19.17 15.03 1.45
N VAL A 62 18.92 14.03 0.60
CA VAL A 62 19.62 13.88 -0.68
C VAL A 62 19.36 15.08 -1.59
N ALA A 63 18.10 15.52 -1.71
CA ALA A 63 17.72 16.66 -2.55
C ALA A 63 18.39 17.97 -2.11
N ARG A 64 18.60 18.16 -0.80
CA ARG A 64 19.34 19.31 -0.25
C ARG A 64 20.87 19.16 -0.35
N GLY A 65 21.38 18.11 -0.98
CA GLY A 65 22.81 17.81 -1.09
C GLY A 65 23.45 17.34 0.21
N SER A 66 22.66 17.03 1.24
CA SER A 66 23.12 16.56 2.54
C SER A 66 23.33 15.04 2.53
N ASN A 67 24.31 14.59 1.75
CA ASN A 67 24.58 13.17 1.51
C ASN A 67 25.83 12.65 2.26
N ARG A 68 26.16 13.24 3.41
CA ARG A 68 27.33 12.80 4.20
C ARG A 68 27.01 11.50 4.95
N PRO A 69 27.94 10.55 5.02
CA PRO A 69 27.74 9.34 5.81
C PRO A 69 27.45 9.62 7.29
N GLY A 70 26.52 8.85 7.86
CA GLY A 70 26.22 8.87 9.28
C GLY A 70 27.24 8.08 10.12
N PRO A 71 27.01 7.97 11.44
CA PRO A 71 27.85 7.18 12.35
C PRO A 71 27.96 5.69 11.99
N ASP A 72 27.02 5.18 11.21
CA ASP A 72 26.96 3.83 10.66
C ASP A 72 27.74 3.66 9.35
N GLY A 73 28.34 4.73 8.82
CA GLY A 73 29.12 4.73 7.59
C GLY A 73 28.30 4.78 6.31
N LEU A 74 26.97 4.88 6.37
CA LEU A 74 26.12 4.98 5.18
C LEU A 74 25.69 6.41 4.91
N SER A 75 25.77 6.82 3.65
CA SER A 75 25.12 8.06 3.19
C SER A 75 23.61 7.84 2.98
N PRO A 76 22.78 8.90 3.10
CA PRO A 76 21.36 8.82 2.80
C PRO A 76 21.03 8.21 1.43
N ALA A 77 21.79 8.55 0.38
CA ALA A 77 21.62 7.96 -0.94
C ALA A 77 21.93 6.46 -0.96
N ALA A 78 23.04 6.04 -0.34
CA ALA A 78 23.40 4.62 -0.25
C ALA A 78 22.37 3.82 0.55
N LEU A 79 21.79 4.43 1.60
CA LEU A 79 20.73 3.82 2.39
C LEU A 79 19.44 3.67 1.57
N LEU A 80 19.04 4.68 0.78
CA LEU A 80 17.90 4.58 -0.14
C LEU A 80 18.10 3.48 -1.20
N ASP A 81 19.30 3.40 -1.79
CA ASP A 81 19.66 2.38 -2.76
C ASP A 81 19.56 0.96 -2.18
N TRP A 82 19.85 0.81 -0.89
CA TRP A 82 19.69 -0.46 -0.19
C TRP A 82 18.23 -0.75 0.22
N LEU A 83 17.51 0.24 0.75
CA LEU A 83 16.13 0.10 1.23
C LEU A 83 15.18 -0.27 0.09
N ALA A 84 15.33 0.34 -1.08
CA ALA A 84 14.41 0.18 -2.20
C ALA A 84 14.23 -1.29 -2.66
N PRO A 85 15.29 -2.08 -2.97
CA PRO A 85 15.14 -3.48 -3.31
C PRO A 85 14.63 -4.34 -2.14
N ALA A 86 15.05 -4.04 -0.91
CA ALA A 86 14.62 -4.78 0.28
C ALA A 86 13.11 -4.61 0.54
N MET A 87 12.59 -3.38 0.43
CA MET A 87 11.16 -3.10 0.55
C MET A 87 10.35 -3.77 -0.56
N ARG A 88 10.84 -3.73 -1.82
CA ARG A 88 10.19 -4.43 -2.94
C ARG A 88 10.04 -5.92 -2.66
N GLN A 89 11.08 -6.57 -2.11
CA GLN A 89 11.01 -7.99 -1.75
C GLN A 89 9.92 -8.27 -0.71
N LEU A 90 9.79 -7.43 0.32
CA LEU A 90 8.75 -7.58 1.34
C LEU A 90 7.34 -7.35 0.77
N LEU A 91 7.17 -6.35 -0.09
CA LEU A 91 5.91 -6.07 -0.78
C LEU A 91 5.48 -7.23 -1.69
N THR A 92 6.42 -7.80 -2.45
CA THR A 92 6.16 -8.97 -3.28
C THR A 92 5.69 -10.15 -2.44
N ARG A 93 6.41 -10.48 -1.36
CA ARG A 93 6.01 -11.55 -0.42
C ARG A 93 4.62 -11.31 0.18
N ALA A 94 4.33 -10.09 0.63
CA ALA A 94 3.03 -9.74 1.20
C ALA A 94 1.89 -9.89 0.18
N SER A 95 2.12 -9.47 -1.07
CA SER A 95 1.17 -9.64 -2.17
C SER A 95 0.93 -11.12 -2.51
N GLU A 96 2.00 -11.90 -2.61
CA GLU A 96 1.93 -13.34 -2.87
C GLU A 96 1.22 -14.08 -1.74
N LEU A 97 1.53 -13.78 -0.48
CA LEU A 97 0.84 -14.35 0.68
C LEU A 97 -0.67 -14.08 0.63
N TRP A 98 -1.07 -12.85 0.29
CA TRP A 98 -2.49 -12.51 0.16
C TRP A 98 -3.15 -13.28 -0.98
N GLN A 99 -2.61 -13.17 -2.19
CA GLN A 99 -3.24 -13.68 -3.41
C GLN A 99 -3.20 -15.21 -3.51
N ALA A 100 -2.07 -15.82 -3.16
CA ALA A 100 -1.84 -17.25 -3.35
C ALA A 100 -2.32 -18.11 -2.17
N ALA A 101 -2.35 -17.56 -0.95
CA ALA A 101 -2.67 -18.33 0.25
C ALA A 101 -3.90 -17.79 1.01
N LEU A 102 -3.81 -16.60 1.61
CA LEU A 102 -4.81 -16.13 2.58
C LEU A 102 -6.22 -16.02 1.98
N VAL A 103 -6.37 -15.55 0.74
CA VAL A 103 -7.68 -15.50 0.06
C VAL A 103 -8.30 -16.88 -0.11
N ALA A 104 -7.49 -17.91 -0.39
CA ALA A 104 -7.98 -19.28 -0.53
C ALA A 104 -8.33 -19.91 0.82
N GLU A 105 -7.51 -19.67 1.84
CA GLU A 105 -7.74 -20.16 3.20
C GLU A 105 -9.00 -19.52 3.83
N LEU A 106 -9.19 -18.21 3.65
CA LEU A 106 -10.41 -17.51 4.07
C LEU A 106 -11.65 -18.14 3.44
N ARG A 107 -11.59 -18.44 2.14
CA ARG A 107 -12.68 -19.12 1.44
C ARG A 107 -12.94 -20.51 2.03
N GLY A 108 -11.90 -21.27 2.36
CA GLY A 108 -12.03 -22.58 3.02
C GLY A 108 -12.67 -22.50 4.40
N ALA A 109 -12.49 -21.37 5.11
CA ALA A 109 -13.14 -21.06 6.38
C ALA A 109 -14.53 -20.42 6.23
N GLY A 110 -15.09 -20.33 5.02
CA GLY A 110 -16.42 -19.74 4.76
C GLY A 110 -16.44 -18.21 4.69
N ILE A 111 -15.27 -17.56 4.62
CA ILE A 111 -15.14 -16.11 4.46
C ILE A 111 -14.85 -15.80 2.99
N HIS A 112 -15.82 -15.22 2.29
CA HIS A 112 -15.76 -15.01 0.86
C HIS A 112 -15.52 -13.53 0.50
N LEU A 113 -14.43 -13.25 -0.21
CA LEU A 113 -14.21 -11.99 -0.89
C LEU A 113 -14.80 -12.07 -2.29
N VAL A 114 -16.03 -11.55 -2.47
CA VAL A 114 -16.78 -11.67 -3.72
C VAL A 114 -16.47 -10.48 -4.65
N PRO A 115 -15.81 -10.69 -5.80
CA PRO A 115 -15.50 -9.61 -6.72
C PRO A 115 -16.76 -9.10 -7.45
N PRO A 116 -16.78 -7.84 -7.93
CA PRO A 116 -17.94 -7.26 -8.62
C PRO A 116 -18.51 -8.08 -9.78
N ARG A 117 -17.66 -8.83 -10.49
CA ARG A 117 -18.07 -9.74 -11.58
C ARG A 117 -18.91 -10.94 -11.12
N ALA A 118 -18.85 -11.29 -9.84
CA ALA A 118 -19.54 -12.45 -9.26
C ALA A 118 -20.77 -12.05 -8.43
N TRP A 119 -21.10 -10.76 -8.35
CA TRP A 119 -22.31 -10.29 -7.65
C TRP A 119 -23.58 -10.71 -8.39
N GLN A 120 -24.53 -11.25 -7.63
CA GLN A 120 -25.86 -11.57 -8.11
C GLN A 120 -26.70 -10.30 -8.31
N PRO A 121 -27.80 -10.35 -9.09
CA PRO A 121 -28.67 -9.20 -9.27
C PRO A 121 -29.15 -8.58 -7.94
N ALA A 122 -29.51 -9.42 -6.96
CA ALA A 122 -29.93 -8.97 -5.63
C ALA A 122 -28.80 -8.26 -4.85
N ASP A 123 -27.56 -8.76 -4.94
CA ASP A 123 -26.40 -8.12 -4.31
C ASP A 123 -26.18 -6.71 -4.89
N ARG A 124 -26.29 -6.60 -6.22
CA ARG A 124 -26.13 -5.32 -6.94
C ARG A 124 -27.20 -4.32 -6.54
N GLU A 125 -28.45 -4.76 -6.47
CA GLU A 125 -29.57 -3.91 -6.06
C GLU A 125 -29.39 -3.41 -4.62
N ALA A 126 -29.06 -4.31 -3.69
CA ALA A 126 -28.82 -3.97 -2.30
C ALA A 126 -27.62 -3.01 -2.13
N LEU A 127 -26.49 -3.30 -2.79
CA LEU A 127 -25.30 -2.45 -2.76
C LEU A 127 -25.54 -1.10 -3.43
N HIS A 128 -26.32 -1.02 -4.51
CA HIS A 128 -26.68 0.24 -5.16
C HIS A 128 -27.57 1.10 -4.25
N ALA A 129 -28.56 0.50 -3.61
CA ALA A 129 -29.42 1.20 -2.65
C ALA A 129 -28.60 1.75 -1.48
N TRP A 130 -27.74 0.92 -0.88
CA TRP A 130 -26.81 1.35 0.18
C TRP A 130 -25.85 2.44 -0.31
N ALA A 131 -25.23 2.27 -1.48
CA ALA A 131 -24.27 3.22 -2.02
C ALA A 131 -24.94 4.59 -2.27
N THR A 132 -26.16 4.59 -2.79
CA THR A 132 -26.93 5.83 -3.00
C THR A 132 -27.23 6.55 -1.68
N ALA A 133 -27.62 5.81 -0.65
CA ALA A 133 -27.98 6.37 0.65
C ALA A 133 -26.77 6.81 1.50
N GLU A 134 -25.72 6.01 1.54
CA GLU A 134 -24.61 6.15 2.50
C GLU A 134 -23.30 6.59 1.87
N LEU A 135 -22.98 6.11 0.67
CA LEU A 135 -21.69 6.35 0.03
C LEU A 135 -21.69 7.63 -0.81
N HIS A 136 -22.66 7.79 -1.72
CA HIS A 136 -22.74 8.91 -2.66
C HIS A 136 -22.70 10.29 -1.98
N PRO A 137 -23.42 10.54 -0.87
CA PRO A 137 -23.35 11.84 -0.19
C PRO A 137 -21.97 12.17 0.39
N ARG A 138 -21.10 11.15 0.53
CA ARG A 138 -19.74 11.29 1.06
C ARG A 138 -18.67 11.29 -0.04
N LEU A 139 -19.04 10.97 -1.28
CA LEU A 139 -18.14 11.04 -2.42
C LEU A 139 -18.01 12.49 -2.89
N VAL A 140 -16.77 12.93 -3.09
CA VAL A 140 -16.46 14.24 -3.65
C VAL A 140 -15.85 14.02 -5.03
N PRO A 141 -16.63 14.14 -6.13
CA PRO A 141 -16.07 14.05 -7.46
C PRO A 141 -15.16 15.26 -7.70
N LEU A 142 -13.91 15.01 -8.07
CA LEU A 142 -12.94 16.05 -8.41
C LEU A 142 -12.66 15.95 -9.91
N GLY A 143 -13.08 16.96 -10.65
CA GLY A 143 -12.78 17.06 -12.09
C GLY A 143 -11.30 17.35 -12.31
N VAL A 144 -10.62 16.50 -13.07
CA VAL A 144 -9.23 16.71 -13.46
C VAL A 144 -9.21 17.44 -14.81
N GLY A 145 -9.01 18.76 -14.77
CA GLY A 145 -8.84 19.59 -15.97
C GLY A 145 -7.43 19.48 -16.58
N ARG A 146 -7.24 20.00 -17.81
CA ARG A 146 -5.92 20.04 -18.48
C ARG A 146 -4.87 20.84 -17.74
N ASP A 147 -5.30 21.85 -17.00
CA ASP A 147 -4.41 22.69 -16.20
C ASP A 147 -4.30 22.10 -14.79
N LEU A 148 -3.52 21.01 -14.68
CA LEU A 148 -3.21 20.31 -13.44
C LEU A 148 -2.52 21.19 -12.38
N ALA A 149 -2.11 22.42 -12.74
CA ALA A 149 -1.40 23.33 -11.85
C ALA A 149 -2.28 23.96 -10.76
N SER A 150 -3.62 23.87 -10.83
CA SER A 150 -4.49 24.46 -9.81
C SER A 150 -5.35 23.43 -9.06
N THR A 151 -4.92 23.13 -7.83
CA THR A 151 -5.75 22.77 -6.66
C THR A 151 -6.25 21.34 -6.42
N THR A 152 -6.06 20.34 -7.29
CA THR A 152 -6.47 18.96 -6.94
C THR A 152 -5.50 18.34 -5.94
N HIS A 153 -5.74 18.55 -4.64
CA HIS A 153 -4.95 17.97 -3.57
C HIS A 153 -5.37 16.52 -3.30
N ILE A 154 -4.57 15.57 -3.79
CA ILE A 154 -4.73 14.15 -3.46
C ILE A 154 -4.10 13.92 -2.08
N ARG A 155 -4.93 13.55 -1.10
CA ARG A 155 -4.47 13.23 0.25
C ARG A 155 -3.73 11.90 0.25
N SER A 156 -2.57 11.86 0.91
CA SER A 156 -1.84 10.60 1.15
C SER A 156 -2.68 9.62 1.99
N LEU A 157 -2.54 8.33 1.71
CA LEU A 157 -3.25 7.22 2.38
C LEU A 157 -4.79 7.29 2.33
N ARG A 158 -5.36 8.06 1.40
CA ARG A 158 -6.79 8.03 1.11
C ARG A 158 -7.01 7.32 -0.23
N PRO A 159 -7.70 6.17 -0.25
CA PRO A 159 -8.10 5.55 -1.50
C PRO A 159 -8.82 6.56 -2.39
N THR A 160 -8.25 6.81 -3.56
CA THR A 160 -8.77 7.77 -4.54
C THR A 160 -8.92 7.01 -5.85
N PHE A 161 -10.12 7.06 -6.42
CA PHE A 161 -10.40 6.41 -7.69
C PHE A 161 -10.22 7.43 -8.81
N LEU A 162 -9.30 7.16 -9.73
CA LEU A 162 -9.24 7.87 -11.00
C LEU A 162 -10.27 7.23 -11.94
N VAL A 163 -11.22 8.02 -12.40
CA VAL A 163 -12.29 7.57 -13.29
C VAL A 163 -12.17 8.32 -14.60
N GLU A 164 -11.99 7.59 -15.69
CA GLU A 164 -12.10 8.13 -17.05
C GLU A 164 -13.59 8.15 -17.42
N VAL A 165 -14.06 9.31 -17.88
CA VAL A 165 -15.44 9.51 -18.33
C VAL A 165 -15.41 9.74 -19.83
N GLU A 166 -16.01 8.83 -20.59
CA GLU A 166 -16.22 9.00 -22.01
C GLU A 166 -17.63 9.53 -22.24
N ASP A 167 -17.76 10.72 -22.83
CA ASP A 167 -19.05 11.18 -23.33
C ASP A 167 -19.41 10.35 -24.57
N GLY A 168 -20.63 9.80 -24.62
CA GLY A 168 -21.14 9.00 -25.75
C GLY A 168 -21.27 9.76 -27.09
N CYS A 169 -20.78 11.00 -27.14
CA CYS A 169 -20.57 11.77 -28.35
C CYS A 169 -19.06 11.78 -28.59
N GLY A 170 -18.57 11.14 -29.67
CA GLY A 170 -17.15 10.90 -29.96
C GLY A 170 -16.29 12.15 -30.21
N GLU A 171 -16.52 13.26 -29.54
CA GLU A 171 -15.63 14.41 -29.52
C GLU A 171 -14.80 14.40 -28.23
N ARG A 172 -13.54 14.02 -28.40
CA ARG A 172 -12.47 14.23 -27.42
C ARG A 172 -12.37 15.73 -27.13
N ARG A 173 -12.93 16.17 -26.02
CA ARG A 173 -12.70 17.54 -25.56
C ARG A 173 -11.33 17.62 -24.94
N THR A 174 -10.50 18.37 -25.65
CA THR A 174 -9.19 18.77 -25.22
C THR A 174 -9.29 19.88 -24.21
#